data_AF-N9DEB1-F1
#
_entry.id   AF-N9DEB1-F1
#
_cell.length_a   1.000
_cell.length_b   1.000
_cell.length_c   1.000
_cell.angle_alpha   90.00
_cell.angle_beta   90.00
_cell.angle_gamma   90.00
#
_symmetry.space_group_name_H-M   'P 1'
#
loop_
_entity.id
_entity.type
_entity.pdbx_description
1 polymer ?
#
loop_
_entity_poly.entity_id
_entity_poly.type
_entity_poly.pdbx_seq_one_letter_code
_entity_poly.pdbx_strand_id
1 'polypeptide(L)' 'MKDVLNRWEAAKYIASKLGKDPQYWYGYLRSNTNARSRALKEHRYKISVHVLDGELAYTRFSLQEFVRVNLTIHSKN' A
#
# COMPACT_ATOMS: atom_id res chain seq x y z
N MET A 1 -15.81 -12.35 -7.05
CA MET A 1 -14.97 -11.25 -7.53
C MET A 1 -14.10 -10.82 -6.37
N LYS A 2 -12.78 -10.84 -6.52
CA LYS A 2 -11.80 -10.55 -5.45
C LYS A 2 -12.08 -9.16 -4.85
N ASP A 3 -12.01 -9.00 -3.53
CA ASP A 3 -12.04 -7.70 -2.83
C ASP A 3 -10.89 -6.82 -3.37
N VAL A 4 -11.17 -6.01 -4.40
CA VAL A 4 -10.24 -5.04 -4.96
C VAL A 4 -10.65 -3.66 -4.48
N LEU A 5 -9.71 -2.96 -3.84
CA LEU A 5 -9.88 -1.61 -3.34
C LEU A 5 -9.28 -0.63 -4.32
N ASN A 6 -9.96 0.48 -4.57
CA ASN A 6 -9.33 1.60 -5.27
C ASN A 6 -8.21 2.21 -4.41
N ARG A 7 -7.41 3.10 -4.99
CA ARG A 7 -6.25 3.69 -4.32
C ARG A 7 -6.59 4.41 -3.00
N TRP A 8 -7.75 5.06 -2.92
CA TRP A 8 -8.17 5.78 -1.71
C TRP A 8 -8.61 4.82 -0.60
N GLU A 9 -9.37 3.79 -0.95
CA GLU A 9 -9.78 2.73 -0.03
C GLU A 9 -8.57 1.95 0.50
N ALA A 10 -7.62 1.63 -0.38
CA ALA A 10 -6.35 1.02 -0.01
C ALA A 10 -5.56 1.90 0.97
N ALA A 11 -5.52 3.22 0.73
CA ALA A 11 -4.84 4.15 1.62
C ALA A 11 -5.49 4.22 3.02
N LYS A 12 -6.83 4.28 3.08
CA LYS A 12 -7.57 4.21 4.36
C LYS A 12 -7.32 2.90 5.09
N TYR A 13 -7.31 1.78 4.36
CA TYR A 13 -7.01 0.47 4.91
C TYR A 13 -5.63 0.45 5.57
N ILE A 14 -4.59 0.89 4.86
CA ILE A 14 -3.22 0.93 5.39
C ILE A 14 -3.12 1.88 6.59
N ALA A 15 -3.70 3.07 6.51
CA ALA A 15 -3.69 4.06 7.60
C ALA A 15 -4.27 3.49 8.91
N SER A 16 -5.37 2.73 8.80
CA SER A 16 -6.00 2.09 9.97
C SER A 16 -5.14 1.02 10.67
N LYS A 17 -4.05 0.56 10.03
CA LYS A 17 -3.19 -0.52 10.51
C LYS A 17 -1.77 -0.08 10.85
N LEU A 18 -1.22 0.86 10.07
CA LEU A 18 0.17 1.32 10.20
C LEU A 18 0.28 2.74 10.77
N GLY A 19 -0.84 3.40 11.08
CA GLY A 19 -0.87 4.81 11.46
C GLY A 19 -0.59 5.73 10.25
N LYS A 20 -0.26 7.00 10.53
CA LYS A 20 -0.22 8.11 9.55
C LYS A 20 -1.59 8.37 8.90
N ASP A 21 -1.71 9.51 8.22
CA ASP A 21 -2.96 9.90 7.58
C ASP A 21 -3.19 9.16 6.24
N PRO A 22 -4.45 8.97 5.81
CA PRO A 22 -4.74 8.36 4.51
C PRO A 22 -4.14 9.11 3.31
N GLN A 23 -3.93 10.44 3.38
CA GLN A 23 -3.34 11.20 2.28
C GLN A 23 -1.85 10.87 2.08
N TYR A 24 -1.08 10.65 3.15
CA TYR A 24 0.28 10.14 3.10
C TYR A 24 0.32 8.80 2.35
N TRP A 25 -0.55 7.86 2.73
CA TRP A 25 -0.61 6.56 2.07
C TRP A 25 -1.13 6.64 0.64
N TYR A 26 -2.04 7.55 0.34
CA TYR A 26 -2.49 7.80 -1.03
C TYR A 26 -1.32 8.27 -1.92
N GLY A 27 -0.48 9.18 -1.41
CA GLY A 27 0.76 9.62 -2.07
C GLY A 27 1.78 8.50 -2.26
N TYR A 28 1.94 7.66 -1.23
CA TYR A 28 2.76 6.44 -1.31
C TYR A 28 2.27 5.51 -2.42
N LEU A 29 0.97 5.19 -2.44
CA LEU A 29 0.35 4.28 -3.39
C LEU A 29 0.42 4.82 -4.83
N ARG A 30 0.35 6.13 -5.03
CA ARG A 30 0.62 6.78 -6.32
C ARG A 30 2.05 6.53 -6.79
N SER A 31 3.00 6.46 -5.87
CA SER A 31 4.43 6.25 -6.15
C SER A 31 4.84 4.77 -6.14
N ASN A 32 3.96 3.86 -5.73
CA ASN A 32 4.22 2.42 -5.57
C ASN A 32 4.59 1.72 -6.90
N THR A 33 4.20 2.28 -8.05
CA THR A 33 4.59 1.77 -9.37
C THR A 33 6.00 2.21 -9.79
N ASN A 34 6.53 3.27 -9.18
CA ASN A 34 7.84 3.82 -9.51
C ASN A 34 8.92 3.23 -8.59
N ALA A 35 9.66 2.24 -9.09
CA ALA A 35 10.75 1.53 -8.41
C ALA A 35 11.86 2.46 -7.87
N ARG A 36 11.95 3.70 -8.34
CA ARG A 36 12.94 4.70 -7.88
C ARG A 36 12.42 5.60 -6.75
N SER A 37 11.15 5.48 -6.36
CA SER A 37 10.57 6.36 -5.34
C SER A 37 11.20 6.13 -3.96
N ARG A 38 11.47 7.22 -3.24
CA ARG A 38 11.99 7.19 -1.85
C ARG A 38 11.08 6.39 -0.92
N ALA A 39 9.77 6.44 -1.17
CA ALA A 39 8.75 5.66 -0.49
C ALA A 39 9.02 4.13 -0.56
N LEU A 40 9.33 3.57 -1.74
CA LEU A 40 9.67 2.15 -1.85
C LEU A 40 10.96 1.78 -1.10
N LYS A 41 11.90 2.72 -0.95
CA LYS A 41 13.11 2.49 -0.13
C LYS A 41 12.80 2.41 1.37
N GLU A 42 11.80 3.16 1.83
CA GLU A 42 11.37 3.19 3.24
C GLU A 42 10.65 1.89 3.63
N HIS A 43 9.72 1.41 2.79
CA HIS A 43 8.86 0.28 3.14
C HIS A 43 9.27 -1.08 2.52
N ARG A 44 10.32 -1.12 1.68
CA ARG A 44 10.99 -2.28 1.04
C ARG A 44 10.09 -3.38 0.41
N TYR A 45 8.78 -3.18 0.36
CA TYR A 45 7.80 -4.11 -0.17
C TYR A 45 6.94 -3.41 -1.21
N LYS A 46 6.99 -3.90 -2.45
CA LYS A 46 6.16 -3.39 -3.55
C LYS A 46 4.80 -4.08 -3.51
N ILE A 47 3.72 -3.31 -3.42
CA ILE A 47 2.36 -3.88 -3.41
C ILE A 47 1.98 -4.26 -4.84
N SER A 48 1.55 -5.50 -5.07
CA SER A 48 0.98 -5.91 -6.35
C SER A 48 -0.29 -5.11 -6.66
N VAL A 49 -0.34 -4.54 -7.87
CA VAL A 49 -1.42 -3.68 -8.36
C VAL A 49 -2.07 -4.29 -9.59
N HIS A 50 -3.37 -4.04 -9.72
CA HIS A 50 -4.16 -4.29 -10.93
C HIS A 50 -4.58 -2.95 -11.53
N VAL A 51 -4.96 -2.96 -12.80
CA VAL A 51 -5.62 -1.81 -13.44
C VAL A 51 -7.06 -2.20 -13.70
N LEU A 52 -8.00 -1.45 -13.14
CA LEU A 52 -9.44 -1.58 -13.38
C LEU A 52 -9.95 -0.21 -13.81
N ASP A 53 -10.63 -0.14 -14.96
CA ASP A 53 -11.17 1.11 -15.52
C ASP A 53 -10.12 2.24 -15.66
N GLY A 54 -8.88 1.87 -16.00
CA GLY A 54 -7.75 2.80 -16.14
C GLY A 54 -7.11 3.25 -14.82
N GLU A 55 -7.64 2.80 -13.67
CA GLU A 55 -7.15 3.17 -12.35
C GLU A 55 -6.42 2.04 -11.62
N LEU A 56 -5.45 2.42 -10.79
CA LEU A 56 -4.74 1.48 -9.92
C LEU A 56 -5.67 0.92 -8.84
N ALA A 57 -5.71 -0.40 -8.77
CA ALA A 57 -6.55 -1.16 -7.89
C ALA A 57 -5.72 -2.20 -7.11
N TYR A 58 -6.06 -2.42 -5.85
CA TYR A 58 -5.25 -3.17 -4.89
C TYR A 58 -6.07 -4.30 -4.29
N THR A 59 -5.55 -5.53 -4.35
CA THR A 59 -6.23 -6.64 -3.67
C THR A 59 -6.08 -6.50 -2.15
N ARG A 60 -7.11 -6.90 -1.41
CA ARG A 60 -7.02 -6.97 0.05
C ARG A 60 -5.84 -7.82 0.55
N PHE A 61 -5.54 -8.92 -0.14
CA PHE A 61 -4.41 -9.80 0.17
C PHE A 61 -3.06 -9.09 0.04
N SER A 62 -2.81 -8.38 -1.07
CA SER A 62 -1.55 -7.64 -1.25
C SER A 62 -1.38 -6.50 -0.23
N LEU A 63 -2.48 -5.87 0.18
CA LEU A 63 -2.47 -4.86 1.26
C LEU A 63 -2.19 -5.48 2.63
N GLN A 64 -2.76 -6.65 2.92
CA GLN A 64 -2.49 -7.39 4.17
C GLN A 64 -1.02 -7.79 4.29
N GLU A 65 -0.42 -8.32 3.22
CA GLU A 65 1.00 -8.68 3.20
C GLU A 65 1.90 -7.47 3.38
N PHE A 66 1.57 -6.34 2.74
CA PHE A 66 2.29 -5.08 2.95
C PHE A 66 2.25 -4.63 4.42
N VAL A 67 1.08 -4.66 5.05
CA VAL A 67 0.91 -4.32 6.47
C VAL A 67 1.73 -5.27 7.35
N ARG A 68 1.64 -6.59 7.10
CA ARG A 68 2.37 -7.62 7.86
C ARG A 68 3.87 -7.39 7.82
N VAL A 69 4.43 -7.16 6.63
CA VAL A 69 5.87 -6.92 6.45
C VAL A 69 6.30 -5.66 7.19
N ASN A 70 5.54 -4.57 7.08
CA ASN A 70 5.87 -3.32 7.75
C ASN A 70 5.79 -3.42 9.27
N LEU A 71 4.77 -4.06 9.84
CA LEU A 71 4.72 -4.30 11.29
C LEU A 71 5.90 -5.16 11.76
N THR A 72 6.28 -6.17 10.98
CA THR A 72 7.41 -7.06 11.33
C THR A 72 8.75 -6.32 11.33
N ILE A 73 8.96 -5.37 10.40
CA ILE A 73 10.17 -4.55 10.33
C ILE A 73 10.27 -3.62 11.56
N HIS A 74 9.16 -3.04 12.00
CA HIS A 74 9.15 -2.09 13.11
C HIS A 74 9.10 -2.77 14.49
N SER A 75 8.73 -4.06 14.56
CA SER A 75 8.73 -4.85 15.82
C SER A 75 10.10 -5.42 16.19
N LYS A 76 11.11 -5.34 15.30
CA LYS A 76 12.46 -5.87 15.53
C LYS A 76 13.46 -4.81 16.05
N ASN A 77 12.98 -3.61 16.36
CA ASN A 77 13.72 -2.55 17.07
C ASN A 77 13.15 -2.37 18.47
#